data_AF-A0A2T2TE33-F1
#
_entry.id   AF-A0A2T2TE33-F1
#
_cell.length_a   1.000
_cell.length_b   1.000
_cell.length_c   1.000
_cell.angle_alpha   90.00
_cell.angle_beta   90.00
_cell.angle_gamma   90.00
#
_symmetry.space_group_name_H-M   'P 1'
#
loop_
_entity.id
_entity.type
_entity.pdbx_description
1 polymer ?
#
loop_
_entity_poly.entity_id
_entity_poly.type
_entity_poly.pdbx_seq_one_letter_code
_entity_poly.pdbx_strand_id
1 'polypeptide(L)'
;MADDDNRQWTSGALTGDTAEGEEDPPLPGRWPHARYDPDDPGNDDADDHAADLSLSEARAETRDRARDLETLLTRAARRHWPASAPHAETDAEPPRRTGLHAKALPLLRAVPWALGALFAFSFAWDAPGWALHAFGRTWPAEGLLRIVSVSGLIGFLTNWLAVTMLFQPRQERPVFGQGLIPAQKERVAWRLSEAISKDLINEDVIKEKIRRSGIVRRYREKAVQAMHAIARDEAFRRDLKALAESYAQRVLRAPTVQKKIARFIIERLEAQAGEGLGGVILGAYRTLGERDFRRRIDALVARLPESVEPALEEMDYLLDRLPAHLEKRSGRFEEATTRLVLRFVEHLDVQQMVRERMAAYDEQKLERLFKKTSNEQLNYIKYLGGMLGAVGGLVIWAPGPALVFFTLIGLLLWLLDEMLFRMQAPVQA
;
A
#
# COMPACT_ATOMS: atom_id res chain seq x y z
N MET A 1 -39.94 -21.83 -39.50
CA MET A 1 -39.30 -20.63 -40.10
C MET A 1 -37.89 -20.60 -39.54
N ALA A 2 -37.04 -21.55 -39.96
CA ALA A 2 -36.26 -21.57 -41.22
C ALA A 2 -35.14 -20.52 -41.13
N ASP A 3 -33.85 -20.80 -41.26
CA ASP A 3 -32.99 -21.99 -41.53
C ASP A 3 -31.68 -21.71 -40.77
N ASP A 4 -30.96 -22.63 -40.13
CA ASP A 4 -30.39 -23.93 -40.52
C ASP A 4 -29.09 -23.87 -41.35
N ASP A 5 -28.27 -24.87 -41.05
CA ASP A 5 -27.01 -25.36 -41.62
C ASP A 5 -25.69 -24.67 -41.25
N ASN A 6 -24.79 -25.24 -40.44
CA ASN A 6 -24.23 -26.60 -40.31
C ASN A 6 -22.89 -26.77 -41.05
N ARG A 7 -22.00 -27.46 -40.33
CA ARG A 7 -20.68 -27.92 -40.72
C ARG A 7 -20.84 -28.98 -41.79
N GLN A 8 -19.93 -29.05 -42.75
CA GLN A 8 -19.12 -30.25 -43.00
C GLN A 8 -18.15 -30.07 -44.16
N TRP A 9 -16.91 -30.47 -43.87
CA TRP A 9 -15.88 -30.75 -44.85
C TRP A 9 -16.10 -32.17 -45.37
N THR A 10 -16.24 -32.36 -46.68
CA THR A 10 -15.88 -33.60 -47.36
C THR A 10 -15.38 -33.35 -48.78
N SER A 11 -14.37 -34.15 -49.11
CA SER A 11 -13.55 -34.21 -50.30
C SER A 11 -14.29 -34.39 -51.63
N GLY A 12 -13.69 -33.85 -52.70
CA GLY A 12 -13.92 -34.30 -54.07
C GLY A 12 -12.73 -33.92 -54.96
N ALA A 13 -11.92 -34.93 -55.28
CA ALA A 13 -10.78 -34.83 -56.19
C ALA A 13 -11.23 -34.70 -57.65
N LEU A 14 -10.54 -33.86 -58.43
CA LEU A 14 -10.40 -34.04 -59.86
C LEU A 14 -8.95 -33.77 -60.28
N THR A 15 -8.43 -34.79 -60.93
CA THR A 15 -7.12 -34.99 -61.56
C THR A 15 -6.88 -34.04 -62.73
N GLY A 16 -5.61 -33.66 -62.96
CA GLY A 16 -5.19 -33.00 -64.19
C GLY A 16 -3.75 -32.50 -64.14
N ASP A 17 -2.85 -33.38 -64.54
CA ASP A 17 -1.39 -33.28 -64.64
C ASP A 17 -0.90 -32.10 -65.54
N THR A 18 0.15 -31.38 -65.12
CA THR A 18 1.42 -31.14 -65.86
C THR A 18 2.14 -29.82 -65.52
N ALA A 19 3.47 -29.95 -65.39
CA ALA A 19 4.54 -28.96 -65.62
C ALA A 19 4.96 -27.98 -64.49
N GLU A 20 6.02 -28.40 -63.79
CA GLU A 20 7.28 -27.66 -63.49
C GLU A 20 7.27 -26.15 -63.20
N GLY A 21 7.87 -25.77 -62.06
CA GLY A 21 8.47 -24.44 -61.88
C GLY A 21 8.31 -23.86 -60.47
N GLU A 22 9.31 -24.08 -59.62
CA GLU A 22 9.42 -23.51 -58.27
C GLU A 22 9.81 -22.03 -58.34
N GLU A 23 8.93 -21.10 -57.93
CA GLU A 23 9.26 -19.68 -57.79
C GLU A 23 8.80 -19.11 -56.43
N ASP A 24 9.78 -18.77 -55.61
CA ASP A 24 9.67 -17.98 -54.38
C ASP A 24 9.39 -16.49 -54.69
N PRO A 25 8.62 -15.77 -53.84
CA PRO A 25 8.25 -14.37 -54.09
C PRO A 25 9.40 -13.36 -53.87
N PRO A 26 9.41 -12.22 -54.60
CA PRO A 26 10.55 -11.32 -54.66
C PRO A 26 10.65 -10.31 -53.50
N LEU A 27 11.90 -9.98 -53.14
CA LEU A 27 12.30 -8.94 -52.18
C LEU A 27 12.18 -7.52 -52.77
N PRO A 28 11.89 -6.48 -51.96
CA PRO A 28 11.80 -5.08 -52.42
C PRO A 28 13.16 -4.37 -52.32
N GLY A 29 13.60 -3.71 -53.40
CA GLY A 29 14.81 -2.87 -53.35
C GLY A 29 15.46 -2.56 -54.69
N ARG A 30 14.79 -1.75 -55.53
CA ARG A 30 15.45 -1.04 -56.64
C ARG A 30 14.95 0.41 -56.66
N TRP A 31 15.83 1.34 -56.35
CA TRP A 31 15.60 2.76 -56.62
C TRP A 31 16.13 3.09 -58.03
N PRO A 32 15.46 3.97 -58.79
CA PRO A 32 15.91 4.37 -60.12
C PRO A 32 17.06 5.38 -60.01
N HIS A 33 18.15 5.16 -60.74
CA HIS A 33 19.22 6.14 -60.87
C HIS A 33 18.71 7.40 -61.60
N ALA A 34 18.77 8.55 -60.94
CA ALA A 34 18.64 9.85 -61.59
C ALA A 34 19.89 10.13 -62.43
N ARG A 35 19.71 10.60 -63.67
CA ARG A 35 20.82 11.03 -64.54
C ARG A 35 21.44 12.31 -63.97
N TYR A 36 22.77 12.33 -63.93
CA TYR A 36 23.58 13.50 -63.62
C TYR A 36 23.66 14.41 -64.86
N ASP A 37 23.32 15.68 -64.69
CA ASP A 37 23.41 16.76 -65.70
C ASP A 37 24.61 17.67 -65.32
N PRO A 38 25.60 17.93 -66.18
CA PRO A 38 26.87 18.53 -65.76
C PRO A 38 26.89 20.07 -65.67
N ASP A 39 25.78 20.77 -65.94
CA ASP A 39 25.77 22.22 -66.14
C ASP A 39 24.88 23.01 -65.16
N ASP A 40 25.00 22.79 -63.84
CA ASP A 40 24.35 23.64 -62.82
C ASP A 40 25.37 24.34 -61.90
N PRO A 41 25.63 25.66 -62.05
CA PRO A 41 26.58 26.37 -61.23
C PRO A 41 25.90 27.03 -60.01
N GLY A 42 26.20 26.51 -58.82
CA GLY A 42 26.27 27.30 -57.59
C GLY A 42 25.24 26.96 -56.51
N ASN A 43 25.73 26.40 -55.40
CA ASN A 43 25.28 26.83 -54.06
C ASN A 43 26.30 26.37 -53.00
N ASP A 44 27.08 27.32 -52.47
CA ASP A 44 28.16 27.11 -51.47
C ASP A 44 27.65 27.11 -50.00
N ASP A 45 26.35 26.92 -49.73
CA ASP A 45 25.77 27.02 -48.38
C ASP A 45 25.18 25.70 -47.82
N ALA A 46 25.55 24.53 -48.35
CA ALA A 46 24.90 23.24 -48.01
C ALA A 46 25.56 22.41 -46.89
N ASP A 47 26.75 22.77 -46.40
CA ASP A 47 27.52 21.89 -45.48
C ASP A 47 27.08 21.95 -44.00
N ASP A 48 26.38 23.01 -43.57
CA ASP A 48 25.94 23.15 -42.17
C ASP A 48 24.62 22.40 -41.87
N HIS A 49 23.80 22.11 -42.88
CA HIS A 49 22.51 21.42 -42.70
C HIS A 49 22.59 19.89 -42.80
N ALA A 50 23.59 19.35 -43.50
CA ALA A 50 23.79 17.91 -43.63
C ALA A 50 24.29 17.25 -42.31
N ALA A 51 25.10 17.97 -41.53
CA ALA A 51 25.57 17.50 -40.23
C ALA A 51 24.43 17.44 -39.18
N ASP A 52 23.51 18.40 -39.20
CA ASP A 52 22.37 18.47 -38.26
C ASP A 52 21.32 17.38 -38.53
N LEU A 53 21.11 17.01 -39.80
CA LEU A 53 20.26 15.89 -40.19
C LEU A 53 20.81 14.56 -39.64
N SER A 54 22.12 14.30 -39.80
CA SER A 54 22.77 13.08 -39.29
C SER A 54 22.71 12.94 -37.75
N LEU A 55 22.83 14.06 -37.03
CA LEU A 55 22.73 14.12 -35.57
C LEU A 55 21.29 13.95 -35.06
N SER A 56 20.32 14.46 -35.82
CA SER A 56 18.89 14.31 -35.52
C SER A 56 18.38 12.89 -35.79
N GLU A 57 18.84 12.26 -36.88
CA GLU A 57 18.55 10.87 -37.23
C GLU A 57 19.23 9.89 -36.25
N ALA A 58 20.51 10.09 -35.92
CA ALA A 58 21.20 9.30 -34.91
C ALA A 58 20.54 9.44 -33.52
N ARG A 59 20.03 10.63 -33.17
CA ARG A 59 19.25 10.83 -31.93
C ARG A 59 17.89 10.15 -31.97
N ALA A 60 17.20 10.13 -33.11
CA ALA A 60 15.92 9.45 -33.27
C ALA A 60 16.11 7.93 -33.12
N GLU A 61 17.12 7.37 -33.77
CA GLU A 61 17.43 5.94 -33.73
C GLU A 61 17.90 5.49 -32.33
N THR A 62 18.66 6.33 -31.63
CA THR A 62 19.03 6.09 -30.22
C THR A 62 17.80 6.12 -29.30
N ARG A 63 16.80 6.97 -29.61
CA ARG A 63 15.59 7.14 -28.81
C ARG A 63 14.63 5.96 -28.99
N ASP A 64 14.53 5.41 -30.20
CA ASP A 64 13.73 4.21 -30.46
C ASP A 64 14.40 2.95 -29.91
N ARG A 65 15.73 2.80 -30.01
CA ARG A 65 16.44 1.70 -29.33
C ARG A 65 16.33 1.76 -27.80
N ALA A 66 16.23 2.95 -27.21
CA ALA A 66 15.97 3.10 -25.79
C ALA A 66 14.57 2.60 -25.38
N ARG A 67 13.55 2.81 -26.23
CA ARG A 67 12.18 2.28 -26.01
C ARG A 67 12.14 0.76 -26.16
N ASP A 68 12.86 0.20 -27.11
CA ASP A 68 12.99 -1.25 -27.27
C ASP A 68 13.69 -1.89 -26.06
N LEU A 69 14.74 -1.25 -25.55
CA LEU A 69 15.40 -1.69 -24.33
C LEU A 69 14.45 -1.61 -23.11
N GLU A 70 13.67 -0.53 -23.00
CA GLU A 70 12.67 -0.37 -21.93
C GLU A 70 11.59 -1.46 -22.01
N THR A 71 11.10 -1.80 -23.20
CA THR A 71 10.08 -2.86 -23.38
C THR A 71 10.64 -4.26 -23.14
N LEU A 72 11.91 -4.51 -23.45
CA LEU A 72 12.60 -5.75 -23.12
C LEU A 72 12.84 -5.87 -21.61
N LEU A 73 13.34 -4.80 -20.98
CA LEU A 73 13.57 -4.75 -19.53
C LEU A 73 12.28 -4.91 -18.74
N THR A 74 11.19 -4.27 -19.16
CA THR A 74 9.88 -4.42 -18.50
C THR A 74 9.30 -5.82 -18.66
N ARG A 75 9.46 -6.46 -19.83
CA ARG A 75 9.07 -7.87 -20.03
C ARG A 75 9.91 -8.83 -19.19
N ALA A 76 11.22 -8.65 -19.15
CA ALA A 76 12.13 -9.47 -18.35
C ALA A 76 11.89 -9.27 -16.85
N ALA A 77 11.70 -8.02 -16.41
CA ALA A 77 11.34 -7.70 -15.03
C ALA A 77 10.02 -8.37 -14.64
N ARG A 78 8.97 -8.30 -15.47
CA ARG A 78 7.69 -9.00 -15.18
C ARG A 78 7.83 -10.52 -15.06
N ARG A 79 8.76 -11.16 -15.77
CA ARG A 79 9.00 -12.61 -15.68
C ARG A 79 9.73 -13.05 -14.42
N HIS A 80 10.59 -12.19 -13.87
CA HIS A 80 11.45 -12.53 -12.74
C HIS A 80 11.10 -11.77 -11.45
N TRP A 81 10.17 -10.82 -11.52
CA TRP A 81 9.62 -10.19 -10.34
C TRP A 81 8.67 -11.17 -9.65
N PRO A 82 8.81 -11.41 -8.34
CA PRO A 82 7.89 -12.26 -7.61
C PRO A 82 6.48 -11.70 -7.76
N ALA A 83 5.57 -12.49 -8.33
CA ALA A 83 4.16 -12.16 -8.30
C ALA A 83 3.76 -12.00 -6.84
N SER A 84 3.17 -10.85 -6.49
CA SER A 84 2.57 -10.64 -5.17
C SER A 84 1.66 -11.83 -4.91
N ALA A 85 1.93 -12.55 -3.81
CA ALA A 85 1.02 -13.59 -3.37
C ALA A 85 -0.38 -12.98 -3.33
N PRO A 86 -1.41 -13.63 -3.91
CA PRO A 86 -2.79 -13.23 -3.70
C PRO A 86 -2.97 -13.01 -2.21
N HIS A 87 -3.56 -11.87 -1.81
CA HIS A 87 -3.93 -11.66 -0.41
C HIS A 87 -4.69 -12.91 0.03
N ALA A 88 -4.09 -13.68 0.94
CA ALA A 88 -4.69 -14.92 1.37
C ALA A 88 -6.07 -14.57 1.92
N GLU A 89 -7.13 -15.12 1.31
CA GLU A 89 -8.54 -14.97 1.72
C GLU A 89 -8.83 -15.54 3.12
N THR A 90 -7.85 -15.61 4.01
CA THR A 90 -8.04 -15.91 5.43
C THR A 90 -8.41 -14.63 6.17
N ASP A 91 -9.50 -13.99 5.75
CA ASP A 91 -10.03 -12.76 6.36
C ASP A 91 -11.39 -13.01 7.04
N ALA A 92 -11.65 -14.25 7.46
CA ALA A 92 -12.82 -14.57 8.26
C ALA A 92 -12.70 -13.98 9.67
N GLU A 93 -13.72 -13.22 10.11
CA GLU A 93 -13.81 -12.70 11.48
C GLU A 93 -13.61 -13.87 12.47
N PRO A 94 -12.73 -13.75 13.48
CA PRO A 94 -12.51 -14.82 14.44
C PRO A 94 -13.83 -15.23 15.12
N PRO A 95 -14.11 -16.54 15.24
CA PRO A 95 -15.38 -17.03 15.74
C PRO A 95 -15.63 -16.52 17.17
N ARG A 96 -16.90 -16.29 17.52
CA ARG A 96 -17.26 -15.94 18.90
C ARG A 96 -16.88 -17.11 19.80
N ARG A 97 -15.95 -16.91 20.73
CA ARG A 97 -15.70 -17.87 21.81
C ARG A 97 -16.88 -17.85 22.76
N THR A 98 -17.88 -18.70 22.50
CA THR A 98 -19.01 -18.90 23.41
C THR A 98 -18.59 -19.88 24.49
N GLY A 99 -18.25 -19.38 25.68
CA GLY A 99 -18.03 -20.22 26.86
C GLY A 99 -19.33 -20.91 27.33
N LEU A 100 -19.21 -21.76 28.36
CA LEU A 100 -20.31 -22.50 29.01
C LEU A 100 -21.57 -21.65 29.30
N HIS A 101 -21.41 -20.35 29.50
CA HIS A 101 -22.49 -19.38 29.73
C HIS A 101 -23.51 -19.26 28.59
N ALA A 102 -23.13 -19.52 27.34
CA ALA A 102 -24.07 -19.46 26.21
C ALA A 102 -25.22 -20.48 26.35
N LYS A 103 -24.96 -21.61 27.02
CA LYS A 103 -25.98 -22.63 27.32
C LYS A 103 -26.91 -22.26 28.48
N ALA A 104 -26.46 -21.41 29.41
CA ALA A 104 -27.25 -20.96 30.57
C ALA A 104 -28.11 -19.71 30.29
N LEU A 105 -27.85 -18.99 29.20
CA LEU A 105 -28.56 -17.79 28.78
C LEU A 105 -30.10 -17.93 28.68
N PRO A 106 -30.67 -19.02 28.11
CA PRO A 106 -32.13 -19.18 28.06
C PRO A 106 -32.77 -19.33 29.45
N LEU A 107 -32.07 -19.96 30.41
CA LEU A 107 -32.55 -20.11 31.78
C LEU A 107 -32.51 -18.77 32.54
N LEU A 108 -31.45 -18.00 32.36
CA LEU A 108 -31.31 -16.66 32.97
C LEU A 108 -32.35 -15.65 32.46
N ARG A 109 -32.85 -15.81 31.23
CA ARG A 109 -33.92 -14.95 30.68
C ARG A 109 -35.27 -15.12 31.39
N ALA A 110 -35.50 -16.23 32.10
CA ALA A 110 -36.72 -16.46 32.86
C ALA A 110 -36.70 -15.78 34.25
N VAL A 111 -35.52 -15.42 34.76
CA VAL A 111 -35.33 -14.86 36.11
C VAL A 111 -36.09 -13.53 36.32
N PRO A 112 -36.06 -12.55 35.40
CA PRO A 112 -36.82 -11.31 35.57
C PRO A 112 -38.33 -11.52 35.64
N TRP A 113 -38.86 -12.46 34.85
CA TRP A 113 -40.29 -12.80 34.85
C TRP A 113 -40.70 -13.52 36.13
N ALA A 114 -39.86 -14.45 36.62
CA ALA A 114 -40.09 -15.13 37.89
C ALA A 114 -40.03 -14.15 39.08
N LEU A 115 -39.06 -13.24 39.10
CA LEU A 115 -38.97 -12.17 40.11
C LEU A 115 -40.15 -11.20 40.03
N GLY A 116 -40.60 -10.85 38.82
CA GLY A 116 -41.78 -10.01 38.61
C GLY A 116 -43.08 -10.66 39.09
N ALA A 117 -43.25 -11.97 38.84
CA ALA A 117 -44.38 -12.74 39.34
C ALA A 117 -44.34 -12.88 40.87
N LEU A 118 -43.16 -13.12 41.45
CA LEU A 118 -42.96 -13.18 42.90
C LEU A 118 -43.23 -11.82 43.57
N PHE A 119 -42.80 -10.73 42.93
CA PHE A 119 -43.09 -9.36 43.36
C PHE A 119 -44.59 -9.07 43.29
N ALA A 120 -45.28 -9.39 42.20
CA ALA A 120 -46.73 -9.24 42.10
C ALA A 120 -47.47 -10.09 43.16
N PHE A 121 -46.99 -11.30 43.42
CA PHE A 121 -47.52 -12.18 44.45
C PHE A 121 -47.30 -11.62 45.88
N SER A 122 -46.20 -10.90 46.14
CA SER A 122 -45.97 -10.28 47.45
C SER A 122 -47.00 -9.18 47.79
N PHE A 123 -47.66 -8.57 46.80
CA PHE A 123 -48.79 -7.66 47.05
C PHE A 123 -50.06 -8.38 47.46
N ALA A 124 -50.23 -9.63 47.01
CA ALA A 124 -51.38 -10.46 47.35
C ALA A 124 -51.20 -11.18 48.69
N TRP A 125 -49.97 -11.32 49.17
CA TRP A 125 -49.62 -12.02 50.40
C TRP A 125 -48.75 -11.14 51.31
N ASP A 126 -49.40 -10.32 52.15
CA ASP A 126 -48.74 -9.55 53.20
C ASP A 126 -49.41 -9.85 54.56
N ALA A 127 -48.62 -10.30 55.54
CA ALA A 127 -49.10 -10.70 56.87
C ALA A 127 -48.96 -9.51 57.84
N PRO A 128 -50.03 -9.04 58.50
CA PRO A 128 -49.98 -7.84 59.35
C PRO A 128 -49.38 -8.16 60.73
N GLY A 129 -48.55 -7.25 61.29
CA GLY A 129 -47.83 -7.58 62.53
C GLY A 129 -47.45 -6.48 63.52
N TRP A 130 -47.07 -5.24 63.15
CA TRP A 130 -46.77 -4.18 64.14
C TRP A 130 -46.90 -2.77 63.55
N ALA A 131 -47.42 -1.84 64.37
CA ALA A 131 -47.85 -0.49 63.98
C ALA A 131 -47.40 0.54 65.02
N LEU A 132 -46.73 1.62 64.59
CA LEU A 132 -46.43 2.78 65.44
C LEU A 132 -47.50 3.85 65.29
N HIS A 133 -47.99 4.36 66.42
CA HIS A 133 -49.09 5.34 66.47
C HIS A 133 -48.56 6.78 66.44
N ALA A 134 -48.85 7.52 65.37
CA ALA A 134 -48.69 8.98 65.34
C ALA A 134 -49.78 9.62 64.46
N PHE A 135 -50.40 10.72 64.92
CA PHE A 135 -51.48 11.43 64.20
C PHE A 135 -52.76 10.61 63.94
N GLY A 136 -53.15 9.70 64.83
CA GLY A 136 -54.36 8.88 64.65
C GLY A 136 -54.30 7.92 63.45
N ARG A 137 -53.14 7.80 62.79
CA ARG A 137 -52.83 6.82 61.73
C ARG A 137 -51.65 5.96 62.18
N THR A 138 -51.77 4.66 61.98
CA THR A 138 -50.70 3.69 62.23
C THR A 138 -49.74 3.65 61.05
N TRP A 139 -48.49 4.08 61.25
CA TRP A 139 -47.43 3.95 60.25
C TRP A 139 -46.49 2.81 60.70
N PRO A 140 -46.47 1.65 60.02
CA PRO A 140 -45.56 0.57 60.35
C PRO A 140 -44.13 0.93 59.92
N ALA A 141 -43.33 1.55 60.79
CA ALA A 141 -41.92 1.92 60.50
C ALA A 141 -40.94 0.74 60.56
N GLU A 142 -41.44 -0.45 60.85
CA GLU A 142 -40.60 -1.62 61.04
C GLU A 142 -39.96 -2.08 59.74
N GLY A 143 -38.68 -2.39 59.83
CA GLY A 143 -37.92 -2.89 58.70
C GLY A 143 -37.58 -1.84 57.64
N LEU A 144 -38.04 -0.59 57.70
CA LEU A 144 -37.73 0.46 56.71
C LEU A 144 -36.21 0.56 56.47
N LEU A 145 -35.45 0.83 57.53
CA LEU A 145 -34.01 0.98 57.45
C LEU A 145 -33.36 -0.32 56.94
N ARG A 146 -33.79 -1.47 57.45
CA ARG A 146 -33.25 -2.78 57.06
C ARG A 146 -33.52 -3.08 55.58
N ILE A 147 -34.74 -2.86 55.09
CA ILE A 147 -35.16 -3.16 53.71
C ILE A 147 -34.50 -2.19 52.74
N VAL A 148 -34.51 -0.89 53.03
CA VAL A 148 -33.86 0.13 52.20
C VAL A 148 -32.35 -0.10 52.13
N SER A 149 -31.69 -0.37 53.27
CA SER A 149 -30.24 -0.63 53.30
C SER A 149 -29.87 -1.95 52.64
N VAL A 150 -30.64 -3.03 52.86
CA VAL A 150 -30.37 -4.33 52.22
C VAL A 150 -30.60 -4.26 50.71
N SER A 151 -31.70 -3.66 50.25
CA SER A 151 -31.98 -3.51 48.82
C SER A 151 -30.97 -2.58 48.13
N GLY A 152 -30.57 -1.48 48.80
CA GLY A 152 -29.50 -0.61 48.31
C GLY A 152 -28.14 -1.30 48.23
N LEU A 153 -27.78 -2.08 49.26
CA LEU A 153 -26.54 -2.86 49.28
C LEU A 153 -26.54 -3.95 48.21
N ILE A 154 -27.65 -4.66 48.02
CA ILE A 154 -27.77 -5.67 46.96
C ILE A 154 -27.65 -5.01 45.60
N GLY A 155 -28.30 -3.87 45.35
CA GLY A 155 -28.21 -3.13 44.10
C GLY A 155 -26.78 -2.64 43.79
N PHE A 156 -26.08 -2.15 44.81
CA PHE A 156 -24.66 -1.79 44.68
C PHE A 156 -23.77 -3.00 44.41
N LEU A 157 -23.92 -4.08 45.19
CA LEU A 157 -23.05 -5.26 45.12
C LEU A 157 -23.24 -6.05 43.83
N THR A 158 -24.48 -6.20 43.36
CA THR A 158 -24.78 -6.86 42.09
C THR A 158 -24.21 -6.10 40.91
N ASN A 159 -24.35 -4.77 40.88
CA ASN A 159 -23.78 -3.98 39.80
C ASN A 159 -22.24 -3.88 39.90
N TRP A 160 -21.68 -3.81 41.11
CA TRP A 160 -20.24 -3.92 41.33
C TRP A 160 -19.68 -5.24 40.80
N LEU A 161 -20.37 -6.36 41.07
CA LEU A 161 -20.00 -7.68 40.58
C LEU A 161 -20.09 -7.74 39.04
N ALA A 162 -21.18 -7.24 38.45
CA ALA A 162 -21.39 -7.21 37.01
C ALA A 162 -20.28 -6.42 36.28
N VAL A 163 -19.96 -5.21 36.78
CA VAL A 163 -18.85 -4.42 36.24
C VAL A 163 -17.52 -5.16 36.41
N THR A 164 -17.29 -5.79 37.56
CA THR A 164 -16.05 -6.55 37.80
C THR A 164 -15.91 -7.72 36.83
N MET A 165 -17.01 -8.42 36.53
CA MET A 165 -17.08 -9.51 35.55
C MET A 165 -16.83 -9.08 34.10
N LEU A 166 -16.94 -7.79 33.77
CA LEU A 166 -16.54 -7.30 32.43
C LEU A 166 -15.03 -7.39 32.21
N PHE A 167 -14.23 -7.16 33.26
CA PHE A 167 -12.76 -7.03 33.17
C PHE A 167 -11.99 -8.19 33.78
N GLN A 168 -12.58 -8.92 34.73
CA GLN A 168 -11.96 -10.02 35.45
C GLN A 168 -12.88 -11.26 35.40
N PRO A 169 -12.34 -12.49 35.47
CA PRO A 169 -10.91 -12.86 35.46
C PRO A 169 -10.31 -12.77 34.06
N ARG A 170 -9.01 -12.43 33.99
CA ARG A 170 -8.25 -12.29 32.73
C ARG A 170 -8.12 -13.61 31.96
N GLN A 171 -7.87 -14.68 32.69
CA GLN A 171 -7.77 -16.03 32.15
C GLN A 171 -9.06 -16.80 32.43
N GLU A 172 -9.38 -17.74 31.54
CA GLU A 172 -10.52 -18.65 31.69
C GLU A 172 -10.40 -19.43 33.01
N ARG A 173 -11.39 -19.26 33.90
CA ARG A 173 -11.52 -20.03 35.14
C ARG A 173 -12.72 -20.98 35.05
N PRO A 174 -12.66 -22.17 35.67
CA PRO A 174 -13.69 -23.20 35.51
C PRO A 174 -15.07 -22.80 36.08
N VAL A 175 -15.12 -21.96 37.11
CA VAL A 175 -16.38 -21.57 37.78
C VAL A 175 -16.92 -20.23 37.27
N PHE A 176 -16.05 -19.22 37.17
CA PHE A 176 -16.44 -17.85 36.84
C PHE A 176 -16.26 -17.49 35.36
N GLY A 177 -15.77 -18.43 34.54
CA GLY A 177 -15.46 -18.19 33.14
C GLY A 177 -14.31 -17.19 32.98
N GLN A 178 -14.33 -16.44 31.87
CA GLN A 178 -13.43 -15.33 31.58
C GLN A 178 -14.25 -14.03 31.52
N GLY A 179 -13.63 -12.91 31.88
CA GLY A 179 -14.27 -11.60 31.73
C GLY A 179 -14.63 -11.29 30.27
N LEU A 180 -15.73 -10.57 30.06
CA LEU A 180 -16.30 -10.35 28.72
C LEU A 180 -15.32 -9.65 27.76
N ILE A 181 -14.60 -8.63 28.25
CA ILE A 181 -13.67 -7.84 27.43
C ILE A 181 -12.41 -8.65 27.07
N PRO A 182 -11.71 -9.30 28.03
CA PRO A 182 -10.63 -10.25 27.72
C PRO A 182 -11.02 -11.32 26.70
N ALA A 183 -12.22 -11.91 26.84
CA ALA A 183 -12.70 -12.99 25.98
C ALA A 183 -12.93 -12.55 24.51
N GLN A 184 -13.19 -11.26 24.28
CA GLN A 184 -13.46 -10.71 22.95
C GLN A 184 -12.26 -9.97 22.34
N LYS A 185 -11.08 -9.98 22.97
CA LYS A 185 -9.91 -9.18 22.56
C LYS A 185 -9.51 -9.37 21.09
N GLU A 186 -9.47 -10.62 20.61
CA GLU A 186 -9.06 -10.94 19.23
C GLU A 186 -10.03 -10.33 18.22
N ARG A 187 -11.33 -10.38 18.53
CA ARG A 187 -12.39 -9.80 17.70
C ARG A 187 -12.35 -8.27 17.73
N VAL A 188 -12.12 -7.66 18.90
CA VAL A 188 -11.97 -6.20 19.02
C VAL A 188 -10.76 -5.74 18.22
N ALA A 189 -9.62 -6.43 18.33
CA ALA A 189 -8.41 -6.15 17.57
C ALA A 189 -8.64 -6.28 16.05
N TRP A 190 -9.33 -7.34 15.61
CA TRP A 190 -9.69 -7.54 14.20
C TRP A 190 -10.55 -6.39 13.67
N ARG A 191 -11.66 -6.05 14.35
CA ARG A 191 -12.57 -4.97 13.94
C ARG A 191 -11.89 -3.61 13.93
N LEU A 192 -11.04 -3.34 14.91
CA LEU A 192 -10.28 -2.10 14.96
C LEU A 192 -9.25 -2.04 13.83
N SER A 193 -8.57 -3.15 13.52
CA SER A 193 -7.63 -3.22 12.40
C SER A 193 -8.31 -3.03 11.05
N GLU A 194 -9.50 -3.61 10.87
CA GLU A 194 -10.32 -3.45 9.67
C GLU A 194 -10.75 -2.00 9.50
N ALA A 195 -11.32 -1.38 10.55
CA ALA A 195 -11.73 0.01 10.51
C ALA A 195 -10.55 0.97 10.23
N ILE A 196 -9.40 0.76 10.89
CA ILE A 196 -8.20 1.59 10.66
C ILE A 196 -7.68 1.43 9.23
N SER A 197 -7.58 0.19 8.73
CA SER A 197 -7.05 -0.07 7.40
C SER A 197 -8.00 0.40 6.30
N LYS A 198 -9.32 0.33 6.52
CA LYS A 198 -10.32 0.73 5.53
C LYS A 198 -10.54 2.24 5.51
N ASP A 199 -10.63 2.86 6.68
CA ASP A 199 -11.12 4.25 6.79
C ASP A 199 -10.01 5.27 7.10
N LEU A 200 -8.92 4.88 7.77
CA LEU A 200 -7.87 5.83 8.22
C LEU A 200 -6.57 5.75 7.42
N ILE A 201 -6.04 4.54 7.24
CA ILE A 201 -4.74 4.30 6.61
C ILE A 201 -4.94 3.27 5.50
N ASN A 202 -5.54 3.73 4.41
CA ASN A 202 -5.67 2.97 3.18
C ASN A 202 -4.69 3.50 2.10
N GLU A 203 -4.54 2.72 1.04
CA GLU A 203 -3.69 3.04 -0.10
C GLU A 203 -3.99 4.43 -0.68
N ASP A 204 -5.27 4.75 -0.87
CA ASP A 204 -5.71 6.01 -1.48
C ASP A 204 -5.32 7.24 -0.64
N VAL A 205 -5.51 7.16 0.69
CA VAL A 205 -5.14 8.21 1.64
C VAL A 205 -3.62 8.42 1.64
N ILE A 206 -2.83 7.35 1.58
CA ILE A 206 -1.37 7.43 1.52
C ILE A 206 -0.93 8.06 0.19
N LYS A 207 -1.47 7.59 -0.94
CA LYS A 207 -1.18 8.13 -2.28
C LYS A 207 -1.50 9.62 -2.35
N GLU A 208 -2.66 10.02 -1.83
CA GLU A 208 -3.07 11.43 -1.77
C GLU A 208 -2.16 12.26 -0.86
N LYS A 209 -1.77 11.73 0.30
CA LYS A 209 -0.84 12.41 1.20
C LYS A 209 0.54 12.61 0.56
N ILE A 210 1.04 11.63 -0.18
CA ILE A 210 2.32 11.71 -0.91
C ILE A 210 2.25 12.80 -1.97
N ARG A 211 1.16 12.85 -2.76
CA ARG A 211 0.93 13.92 -3.74
C ARG A 211 0.88 15.29 -3.09
N ARG A 212 0.06 15.47 -2.04
CA ARG A 212 -0.12 16.77 -1.36
C ARG A 212 1.12 17.25 -0.61
N SER A 213 1.87 16.34 0.00
CA SER A 213 3.07 16.71 0.78
C SER A 213 4.23 17.18 -0.09
N GLY A 214 4.20 16.92 -1.40
CA GLY A 214 5.30 17.22 -2.31
C GLY A 214 6.61 16.52 -1.90
N ILE A 215 6.51 15.38 -1.21
CA ILE A 215 7.69 14.65 -0.71
C ILE A 215 8.61 14.25 -1.86
N VAL A 216 8.02 13.82 -2.99
CA VAL A 216 8.76 13.45 -4.20
C VAL A 216 9.59 14.64 -4.69
N ARG A 217 8.99 15.82 -4.78
CA ARG A 217 9.66 17.05 -5.19
C ARG A 217 10.83 17.40 -4.28
N ARG A 218 10.64 17.32 -2.95
CA ARG A 218 11.68 17.62 -1.96
C ARG A 218 12.86 16.64 -2.06
N TYR A 219 12.60 15.35 -2.21
CA TYR A 219 13.66 14.35 -2.35
C TYR A 219 14.36 14.43 -3.71
N ARG A 220 13.64 14.77 -4.78
CA ARG A 220 14.22 15.08 -6.09
C ARG A 220 15.20 16.24 -5.99
N GLU A 221 14.81 17.35 -5.38
CA GLU A 221 15.67 18.53 -5.19
C GLU A 221 16.95 18.15 -4.40
N LYS A 222 16.81 17.38 -3.32
CA LYS A 222 17.96 16.84 -2.57
C LYS A 222 18.84 15.91 -3.40
N ALA A 223 18.25 15.03 -4.21
CA ALA A 223 19.00 14.11 -5.07
C ALA A 223 19.79 14.86 -6.14
N VAL A 224 19.17 15.85 -6.80
CA VAL A 224 19.84 16.72 -7.77
C VAL A 224 21.00 17.48 -7.11
N GLN A 225 20.77 18.02 -5.91
CA GLN A 225 21.82 18.72 -5.16
C GLN A 225 22.98 17.79 -4.78
N ALA A 226 22.69 16.58 -4.32
CA ALA A 226 23.71 15.58 -4.00
C ALA A 226 24.50 15.16 -5.25
N MET A 227 23.83 14.92 -6.38
CA MET A 227 24.48 14.62 -7.65
C MET A 227 25.38 15.76 -8.12
N HIS A 228 24.95 17.01 -7.95
CA HIS A 228 25.74 18.19 -8.27
C HIS A 228 27.00 18.30 -7.40
N ALA A 229 26.87 17.99 -6.10
CA ALA A 229 27.99 17.96 -5.18
C ALA A 229 28.99 16.85 -5.52
N ILE A 230 28.50 15.63 -5.76
CA ILE A 230 29.34 14.47 -6.13
C ILE A 230 30.03 14.69 -7.47
N ALA A 231 29.33 15.24 -8.48
CA ALA A 231 29.91 15.49 -9.79
C ALA A 231 31.05 16.52 -9.77
N ARG A 232 31.07 17.44 -8.79
CA ARG A 232 32.13 18.44 -8.59
C ARG A 232 33.20 18.02 -7.60
N ASP A 233 33.05 16.86 -6.96
CA ASP A 233 33.99 16.38 -5.98
C ASP A 233 35.26 15.85 -6.68
N GLU A 234 36.40 16.46 -6.36
CA GLU A 234 37.69 16.17 -7.00
C GLU A 234 38.23 14.78 -6.62
N ALA A 235 37.86 14.26 -5.45
CA ALA A 235 38.21 12.89 -5.07
C ALA A 235 37.42 11.88 -5.91
N PHE A 236 36.11 12.06 -6.03
CA PHE A 236 35.26 11.21 -6.87
C PHE A 236 35.69 11.22 -8.34
N ARG A 237 36.02 12.40 -8.91
CA ARG A 237 36.52 12.51 -10.30
C ARG A 237 37.78 11.67 -10.51
N ARG A 238 38.76 11.79 -9.62
CA ARG A 238 40.01 11.02 -9.68
C ARG A 238 39.77 9.52 -9.55
N ASP A 239 38.95 9.11 -8.58
CA ASP A 239 38.63 7.70 -8.36
C ASP A 239 37.88 7.09 -9.56
N LEU A 240 36.93 7.85 -10.14
CA LEU A 240 36.18 7.43 -11.32
C LEU A 240 37.09 7.27 -12.55
N LYS A 241 38.02 8.20 -12.76
CA LYS A 241 39.02 8.10 -13.83
C LYS A 241 39.92 6.88 -13.65
N ALA A 242 40.47 6.67 -12.46
CA ALA A 242 41.31 5.52 -12.17
C ALA A 242 40.55 4.19 -12.36
N LEU A 243 39.26 4.15 -11.98
CA LEU A 243 38.41 2.98 -12.23
C LEU A 243 38.15 2.77 -13.73
N ALA A 244 37.83 3.83 -14.46
CA ALA A 244 37.60 3.77 -15.90
C ALA A 244 38.86 3.35 -16.68
N GLU A 245 40.02 3.90 -16.31
CA GLU A 245 41.32 3.57 -16.88
C GLU A 245 41.66 2.09 -16.65
N SER A 246 41.61 1.65 -15.40
CA SER A 246 41.95 0.26 -15.06
C SER A 246 41.00 -0.74 -15.72
N TYR A 247 39.71 -0.40 -15.85
CA TYR A 247 38.74 -1.21 -16.56
C TYR A 247 39.00 -1.23 -18.07
N ALA A 248 39.16 -0.06 -18.70
CA ALA A 248 39.40 0.07 -20.13
C ALA A 248 40.71 -0.61 -20.53
N GLN A 249 41.81 -0.41 -19.79
CA GLN A 249 43.07 -1.12 -20.03
C GLN A 249 42.91 -2.63 -19.90
N ARG A 250 42.19 -3.12 -18.89
CA ARG A 250 41.95 -4.57 -18.72
C ARG A 250 41.18 -5.16 -19.88
N VAL A 251 40.12 -4.48 -20.33
CA VAL A 251 39.27 -4.92 -21.44
C VAL A 251 40.03 -4.83 -22.77
N LEU A 252 40.74 -3.73 -23.03
CA LEU A 252 41.49 -3.52 -24.28
C LEU A 252 42.79 -4.33 -24.36
N ARG A 253 43.38 -4.76 -23.24
CA ARG A 253 44.50 -5.71 -23.21
C ARG A 253 44.05 -7.17 -23.35
N ALA A 254 42.76 -7.47 -23.22
CA ALA A 254 42.28 -8.83 -23.34
C ALA A 254 42.47 -9.34 -24.80
N PRO A 255 43.18 -10.46 -25.02
CA PRO A 255 43.48 -10.96 -26.38
C PRO A 255 42.23 -11.24 -27.21
N THR A 256 41.14 -11.67 -26.55
CA THR A 256 39.84 -11.93 -27.17
C THR A 256 39.16 -10.67 -27.69
N VAL A 257 39.30 -9.56 -26.95
CA VAL A 257 38.74 -8.25 -27.31
C VAL A 257 39.56 -7.64 -28.44
N GLN A 258 40.89 -7.66 -28.36
CA GLN A 258 41.77 -7.20 -29.43
C GLN A 258 41.50 -7.90 -30.76
N LYS A 259 41.42 -9.24 -30.76
CA LYS A 259 41.07 -10.01 -31.96
C LYS A 259 39.69 -9.67 -32.53
N LYS A 260 38.71 -9.40 -31.66
CA LYS A 260 37.37 -8.97 -32.08
C LYS A 260 37.40 -7.58 -32.71
N ILE A 261 38.12 -6.63 -32.11
CA ILE A 261 38.29 -5.27 -32.64
C ILE A 261 39.00 -5.31 -33.99
N ALA A 262 40.12 -6.02 -34.09
CA ALA A 262 40.88 -6.15 -35.34
C ALA A 262 40.03 -6.75 -36.46
N ARG A 263 39.34 -7.86 -36.19
CA ARG A 263 38.42 -8.49 -37.15
C ARG A 263 37.28 -7.55 -37.55
N PHE A 264 36.65 -6.87 -36.59
CA PHE A 264 35.57 -5.93 -36.88
C PHE A 264 36.03 -4.78 -37.78
N ILE A 265 37.22 -4.23 -37.52
CA ILE A 265 37.81 -3.18 -38.36
C ILE A 265 38.04 -3.69 -39.78
N ILE A 266 38.61 -4.90 -39.93
CA ILE A 266 38.86 -5.52 -41.24
C ILE A 266 37.55 -5.76 -42.00
N GLU A 267 36.56 -6.40 -41.36
CA GLU A 267 35.25 -6.70 -41.96
C GLU A 267 34.54 -5.41 -42.40
N ARG A 268 34.59 -4.36 -41.57
CA ARG A 268 33.95 -3.08 -41.90
C ARG A 268 34.66 -2.38 -43.05
N LEU A 269 35.99 -2.42 -43.08
CA LEU A 269 36.79 -1.87 -44.18
C LEU A 269 36.52 -2.62 -45.50
N GLU A 270 36.43 -3.95 -45.47
CA GLU A 270 36.11 -4.75 -46.65
C GLU A 270 34.70 -4.48 -47.17
N ALA A 271 33.71 -4.35 -46.27
CA ALA A 271 32.33 -4.04 -46.64
C ALA A 271 32.18 -2.64 -47.26
N GLN A 272 32.89 -1.63 -46.74
CA GLN A 272 32.82 -0.25 -47.23
C GLN A 272 33.73 0.03 -48.43
N ALA A 273 34.74 -0.80 -48.68
CA ALA A 273 35.61 -0.71 -49.84
C ALA A 273 34.89 -1.03 -51.17
N GLY A 274 33.73 -1.69 -51.10
CA GLY A 274 32.87 -1.96 -52.27
C GLY A 274 32.05 -0.77 -52.76
N GLU A 275 31.82 0.26 -51.94
CA GLU A 275 30.81 1.31 -52.22
C GLU A 275 31.33 2.76 -52.22
N GLY A 276 32.65 2.99 -52.25
CA GLY A 276 33.19 4.33 -52.59
C GLY A 276 34.14 4.97 -51.57
N LEU A 277 34.48 4.29 -50.48
CA LEU A 277 35.62 4.71 -49.65
C LEU A 277 36.96 4.28 -50.27
N GLY A 278 37.35 5.06 -51.29
CA GLY A 278 38.73 5.46 -51.60
C GLY A 278 39.68 4.38 -52.09
N GLY A 279 40.00 4.41 -53.38
CA GLY A 279 41.04 3.59 -54.03
C GLY A 279 42.45 3.64 -53.36
N VAL A 280 42.66 4.51 -52.38
CA VAL A 280 43.86 4.57 -51.53
C VAL A 280 43.89 3.45 -50.49
N ILE A 281 42.77 3.13 -49.82
CA ILE A 281 42.72 2.06 -48.80
C ILE A 281 42.70 0.69 -49.49
N LEU A 282 41.91 0.56 -50.56
CA LEU A 282 41.90 -0.64 -51.40
C LEU A 282 43.27 -0.82 -52.09
N GLY A 283 43.88 0.28 -52.54
CA GLY A 283 45.23 0.31 -53.11
C GLY A 283 46.28 -0.13 -52.09
N ALA A 284 46.20 0.35 -50.85
CA ALA A 284 47.05 -0.10 -49.74
C ALA A 284 46.83 -1.59 -49.43
N TYR A 285 45.59 -2.07 -49.37
CA TYR A 285 45.27 -3.49 -49.15
C TYR A 285 45.85 -4.39 -50.25
N ARG A 286 45.78 -3.94 -51.51
CA ARG A 286 46.26 -4.66 -52.69
C ARG A 286 47.78 -4.59 -52.88
N THR A 287 48.42 -3.48 -52.48
CA THR A 287 49.89 -3.27 -52.59
C THR A 287 50.66 -3.84 -51.40
N LEU A 288 50.11 -3.79 -50.18
CA LEU A 288 50.75 -4.34 -48.97
C LEU A 288 50.46 -5.83 -48.79
N GLY A 289 49.44 -6.38 -49.46
CA GLY A 289 49.03 -7.77 -49.27
C GLY A 289 48.28 -7.97 -47.95
N GLU A 290 47.30 -8.87 -47.98
CA GLU A 290 46.36 -9.15 -46.88
C GLU A 290 47.07 -9.45 -45.54
N ARG A 291 48.22 -10.14 -45.59
CA ARG A 291 48.99 -10.52 -44.39
C ARG A 291 49.68 -9.36 -43.71
N ASP A 292 50.19 -8.38 -44.46
CA ASP A 292 50.88 -7.23 -43.85
C ASP A 292 49.89 -6.17 -43.39
N PHE A 293 48.75 -6.05 -44.09
CA PHE A 293 47.64 -5.22 -43.64
C PHE A 293 47.07 -5.71 -42.30
N ARG A 294 46.78 -7.02 -42.18
CA ARG A 294 46.33 -7.62 -40.91
C ARG A 294 47.33 -7.40 -39.77
N ARG A 295 48.62 -7.61 -40.03
CA ARG A 295 49.68 -7.35 -39.04
C ARG A 295 49.73 -5.89 -38.57
N ARG A 296 49.50 -4.93 -39.46
CA ARG A 296 49.43 -3.50 -39.10
C ARG A 296 48.20 -3.19 -38.25
N ILE A 297 47.03 -3.73 -38.59
CA ILE A 297 45.81 -3.56 -37.79
C ILE A 297 45.99 -4.19 -36.40
N ASP A 298 46.53 -5.41 -36.32
CA ASP A 298 46.81 -6.07 -35.04
C ASP A 298 47.79 -5.24 -34.19
N ALA A 299 48.84 -4.66 -34.81
CA ALA A 299 49.80 -3.78 -34.13
C ALA A 299 49.18 -2.45 -33.67
N LEU A 300 48.25 -1.88 -34.45
CA LEU A 300 47.48 -0.68 -34.06
C LEU A 300 46.55 -0.99 -32.89
N VAL A 301 45.82 -2.12 -32.95
CA VAL A 301 44.91 -2.57 -31.89
C VAL A 301 45.67 -2.88 -30.60
N ALA A 302 46.90 -3.41 -30.69
CA ALA A 302 47.75 -3.65 -29.53
C ALA A 302 48.15 -2.36 -28.77
N ARG A 303 48.16 -1.20 -29.45
CA ARG A 303 48.48 0.11 -28.87
C ARG A 303 47.26 0.88 -28.35
N LEU A 304 46.04 0.44 -28.67
CA LEU A 304 44.80 1.07 -28.18
C LEU A 304 44.72 1.25 -26.64
N PRO A 305 45.25 0.34 -25.80
CA PRO A 305 45.25 0.57 -24.35
C PRO A 305 46.01 1.83 -23.91
N GLU A 306 47.00 2.28 -24.69
CA GLU A 306 47.82 3.47 -24.39
C GLU A 306 47.06 4.76 -24.74
N SER A 307 46.13 4.72 -25.68
CA SER A 307 45.27 5.87 -26.02
C SER A 307 44.13 6.12 -25.03
N VAL A 308 43.96 5.26 -24.01
CA VAL A 308 42.90 5.39 -23.00
C VAL A 308 43.14 6.59 -22.10
N GLU A 309 44.35 6.78 -21.61
CA GLU A 309 44.70 7.82 -20.65
C GLU A 309 44.36 9.24 -21.15
N PRO A 310 44.80 9.66 -22.36
CA PRO A 310 44.39 10.96 -22.92
C PRO A 310 42.90 11.06 -23.22
N ALA A 311 42.23 9.95 -23.58
CA ALA A 311 40.78 9.96 -23.81
C ALA A 311 39.98 10.14 -22.51
N LEU A 312 40.53 9.75 -21.36
CA LEU A 312 39.88 9.93 -20.06
C LEU A 312 40.00 11.37 -19.53
N GLU A 313 40.90 12.20 -20.06
CA GLU A 313 40.94 13.63 -19.74
C GLU A 313 39.67 14.34 -20.24
N GLU A 314 39.11 13.91 -21.38
CA GLU A 314 37.83 14.42 -21.88
C GLU A 314 36.64 14.09 -20.96
N MET A 315 36.78 13.15 -20.02
CA MET A 315 35.72 12.84 -19.06
C MET A 315 35.39 14.01 -18.14
N ASP A 316 36.34 14.91 -17.84
CA ASP A 316 36.06 16.06 -16.97
C ASP A 316 34.99 16.96 -17.59
N TYR A 317 35.07 17.18 -18.90
CA TYR A 317 34.09 17.96 -19.64
C TYR A 317 32.70 17.32 -19.61
N LEU A 318 32.63 15.99 -19.68
CA LEU A 318 31.37 15.25 -19.54
C LEU A 318 30.80 15.37 -18.13
N LEU A 319 31.64 15.26 -17.10
CA LEU A 319 31.26 15.38 -15.69
C LEU A 319 30.79 16.79 -15.35
N ASP A 320 31.39 17.83 -15.93
CA ASP A 320 30.98 19.23 -15.75
C ASP A 320 29.59 19.52 -16.34
N ARG A 321 29.23 18.85 -17.45
CA ARG A 321 27.93 19.00 -18.10
C ARG A 321 26.85 18.09 -17.52
N LEU A 322 27.24 17.09 -16.74
CA LEU A 322 26.34 16.06 -16.23
C LEU A 322 25.22 16.64 -15.35
N PRO A 323 25.48 17.56 -14.40
CA PRO A 323 24.42 18.14 -13.58
C PRO A 323 23.38 18.92 -14.39
N ALA A 324 23.80 19.71 -15.37
CA ALA A 324 22.89 20.46 -16.24
C ALA A 324 21.98 19.53 -17.08
N HIS A 325 22.49 18.37 -17.50
CA HIS A 325 21.69 17.36 -18.20
C HIS A 325 20.71 16.64 -17.27
N LEU A 326 21.09 16.40 -16.01
CA LEU A 326 20.21 15.84 -14.99
C LEU A 326 19.07 16.81 -14.64
N GLU A 327 19.37 18.10 -14.53
CA GLU A 327 18.39 19.13 -14.22
C GLU A 327 17.33 19.26 -15.34
N LYS A 328 17.76 19.23 -16.61
CA LYS A 328 16.86 19.20 -17.77
C LYS A 328 15.98 17.96 -17.85
N ARG A 329 16.41 16.83 -17.25
CA ARG A 329 15.65 15.57 -17.22
C ARG A 329 14.93 15.33 -15.88
N SER A 330 14.99 16.28 -14.95
CA SER A 330 14.43 16.16 -13.59
C SER A 330 12.94 15.81 -13.57
N GLY A 331 12.15 16.26 -14.56
CA GLY A 331 10.73 15.91 -14.69
C GLY A 331 10.48 14.41 -14.90
N ARG A 332 11.31 13.72 -15.71
CA ARG A 332 11.18 12.26 -15.86
C ARG A 332 11.59 11.50 -14.61
N PHE A 333 12.59 12.02 -13.89
CA PHE A 333 12.97 11.46 -12.59
C PHE A 333 11.83 11.58 -11.59
N GLU A 334 11.14 12.72 -11.55
CA GLU A 334 9.98 12.91 -10.69
C GLU A 334 8.86 11.92 -10.98
N GLU A 335 8.54 11.71 -12.26
CA GLU A 335 7.50 10.78 -12.68
C GLU A 335 7.88 9.33 -12.36
N ALA A 336 9.16 8.96 -12.58
CA ALA A 336 9.71 7.66 -12.22
C ALA A 336 9.71 7.44 -10.70
N THR A 337 10.16 8.41 -9.91
CA THR A 337 10.15 8.34 -8.45
C THR A 337 8.72 8.28 -7.91
N THR A 338 7.80 9.06 -8.45
CA THR A 338 6.38 9.01 -8.09
C THR A 338 5.82 7.62 -8.35
N ARG A 339 6.04 7.09 -9.56
CA ARG A 339 5.57 5.75 -9.93
C ARG A 339 6.16 4.65 -9.04
N LEU A 340 7.44 4.75 -8.69
CA LEU A 340 8.11 3.82 -7.78
C LEU A 340 7.49 3.86 -6.37
N VAL A 341 7.28 5.06 -5.83
CA VAL A 341 6.70 5.26 -4.51
C VAL A 341 5.25 4.77 -4.47
N LEU A 342 4.43 5.11 -5.47
CA LEU A 342 3.04 4.65 -5.54
C LEU A 342 2.95 3.13 -5.64
N ARG A 343 3.81 2.49 -6.44
CA ARG A 343 3.90 1.04 -6.55
C ARG A 343 4.32 0.39 -5.23
N PHE A 344 5.20 1.03 -4.46
CA PHE A 344 5.57 0.54 -3.13
C PHE A 344 4.37 0.57 -2.16
N VAL A 345 3.57 1.64 -2.20
CA VAL A 345 2.37 1.77 -1.37
C VAL A 345 1.32 0.70 -1.71
N GLU A 346 1.15 0.35 -2.98
CA GLU A 346 0.26 -0.75 -3.44
C GLU A 346 0.62 -2.11 -2.85
N HIS A 347 1.89 -2.33 -2.48
CA HIS A 347 2.35 -3.61 -1.93
C HIS A 347 2.40 -3.60 -0.39
N LEU A 348 1.97 -2.50 0.23
CA LEU A 348 2.06 -2.30 1.65
C LEU A 348 0.75 -2.76 2.30
N ASP A 349 0.75 -3.97 2.87
CA ASP A 349 -0.41 -4.51 3.59
C ASP A 349 -0.55 -3.82 4.96
N VAL A 350 -1.24 -2.68 4.97
CA VAL A 350 -1.50 -1.91 6.18
C VAL A 350 -2.39 -2.69 7.14
N GLN A 351 -3.33 -3.48 6.64
CA GLN A 351 -4.26 -4.26 7.47
C GLN A 351 -3.50 -5.26 8.32
N GLN A 352 -2.59 -6.03 7.70
CA GLN A 352 -1.74 -6.99 8.39
C GLN A 352 -0.80 -6.28 9.37
N MET A 353 -0.17 -5.17 8.97
CA MET A 353 0.70 -4.39 9.86
C MET A 353 -0.03 -3.90 11.12
N VAL A 354 -1.26 -3.38 10.96
CA VAL A 354 -2.07 -2.92 12.09
C VAL A 354 -2.53 -4.12 12.92
N ARG A 355 -2.96 -5.22 12.28
CA ARG A 355 -3.39 -6.44 12.97
C ARG A 355 -2.27 -7.03 13.82
N GLU A 356 -1.05 -7.15 13.31
CA GLU A 356 0.11 -7.63 14.06
C GLU A 356 0.45 -6.71 15.24
N ARG A 357 0.37 -5.38 15.03
CA ARG A 357 0.61 -4.40 16.10
C ARG A 357 -0.48 -4.41 17.17
N MET A 358 -1.73 -4.64 16.78
CA MET A 358 -2.86 -4.78 17.71
C MET A 358 -2.83 -6.13 18.43
N ALA A 359 -2.42 -7.21 17.76
CA ALA A 359 -2.19 -8.51 18.38
C ALA A 359 -1.03 -8.48 19.37
N ALA A 360 -0.01 -7.65 19.10
CA ALA A 360 1.09 -7.37 20.02
C ALA A 360 0.69 -6.49 21.21
N TYR A 361 -0.50 -5.87 21.21
CA TYR A 361 -1.02 -5.24 22.41
C TYR A 361 -1.51 -6.32 23.38
N ASP A 362 -0.72 -6.52 24.44
CA ASP A 362 -1.08 -7.40 25.53
C ASP A 362 -2.45 -7.01 26.14
N GLU A 363 -3.14 -8.00 26.70
CA GLU A 363 -4.43 -7.88 27.37
C GLU A 363 -4.42 -6.76 28.42
N GLN A 364 -3.27 -6.57 29.08
CA GLN A 364 -3.06 -5.50 30.05
C GLN A 364 -3.18 -4.09 29.46
N LYS A 365 -2.76 -3.89 28.21
CA LYS A 365 -2.74 -2.55 27.60
C LYS A 365 -4.13 -2.14 27.14
N LEU A 366 -4.88 -3.07 26.54
CA LEU A 366 -6.30 -2.89 26.23
C LEU A 366 -7.10 -2.64 27.52
N GLU A 367 -6.86 -3.43 28.58
CA GLU A 367 -7.51 -3.22 29.87
C GLU A 367 -7.23 -1.83 30.45
N ARG A 368 -5.98 -1.35 30.42
CA ARG A 368 -5.63 0.00 30.90
C ARG A 368 -6.32 1.08 30.09
N LEU A 369 -6.43 0.92 28.77
CA LEU A 369 -7.10 1.88 27.89
C LEU A 369 -8.60 1.98 28.23
N PHE A 370 -9.25 0.84 28.37
CA PHE A 370 -10.67 0.77 28.76
C PHE A 370 -10.89 1.24 30.19
N LYS A 371 -10.07 0.81 31.16
CA LYS A 371 -10.21 1.26 32.56
C LYS A 371 -10.03 2.77 32.67
N LYS A 372 -9.08 3.37 31.98
CA LYS A 372 -8.87 4.82 32.04
C LYS A 372 -10.06 5.61 31.50
N THR A 373 -10.76 5.08 30.50
CA THR A 373 -11.85 5.78 29.82
C THR A 373 -13.22 5.45 30.40
N SER A 374 -13.44 4.22 30.85
CA SER A 374 -14.76 3.72 31.26
C SER A 374 -14.98 3.65 32.77
N ASN A 375 -13.93 3.68 33.60
CA ASN A 375 -14.08 3.43 35.04
C ASN A 375 -14.99 4.45 35.75
N GLU A 376 -14.95 5.73 35.35
CA GLU A 376 -15.85 6.75 35.90
C GLU A 376 -17.31 6.45 35.58
N GLN A 377 -17.61 6.16 34.31
CA GLN A 377 -18.96 5.82 33.85
C GLN A 377 -19.47 4.53 34.51
N LEU A 378 -18.62 3.53 34.65
CA LEU A 378 -18.97 2.28 35.32
C LEU A 378 -19.21 2.48 36.82
N ASN A 379 -18.45 3.35 37.48
CA ASN A 379 -18.69 3.70 38.87
C ASN A 379 -20.00 4.47 39.04
N TYR A 380 -20.36 5.33 38.09
CA TYR A 380 -21.69 5.95 38.06
C TYR A 380 -22.79 4.90 38.06
N ILE A 381 -22.72 3.87 37.19
CA ILE A 381 -23.72 2.79 37.17
C ILE A 381 -23.72 2.03 38.51
N LYS A 382 -22.56 1.78 39.15
CA LYS A 382 -22.50 1.10 40.48
C LYS A 382 -23.24 1.88 41.55
N TYR A 383 -22.95 3.17 41.66
CA TYR A 383 -23.60 4.03 42.65
C TYR A 383 -25.08 4.26 42.33
N LEU A 384 -25.42 4.43 41.05
CA LEU A 384 -26.81 4.53 40.60
C LEU A 384 -27.58 3.25 40.92
N GLY A 385 -26.99 2.07 40.73
CA GLY A 385 -27.58 0.79 41.11
C GLY A 385 -27.83 0.67 42.61
N GLY A 386 -26.92 1.18 43.45
CA GLY A 386 -27.12 1.27 44.90
C GLY A 386 -28.24 2.25 45.29
N MET A 387 -28.28 3.42 44.64
CA MET A 387 -29.31 4.43 44.84
C MET A 387 -30.70 3.93 44.41
N LEU A 388 -30.79 3.32 43.22
CA LEU A 388 -32.00 2.68 42.71
C LEU A 388 -32.42 1.49 43.59
N GLY A 389 -31.48 0.72 44.11
CA GLY A 389 -31.76 -0.34 45.08
C GLY A 389 -32.35 0.18 46.38
N ALA A 390 -31.86 1.32 46.89
CA ALA A 390 -32.41 1.97 48.07
C ALA A 390 -33.81 2.55 47.82
N VAL A 391 -33.99 3.21 46.68
CA VAL A 391 -35.30 3.69 46.19
C VAL A 391 -36.28 2.52 46.03
N GLY A 392 -35.85 1.42 45.42
CA GLY A 392 -36.63 0.19 45.28
C GLY A 392 -36.98 -0.43 46.62
N GLY A 393 -36.06 -0.41 47.59
CA GLY A 393 -36.34 -0.81 48.97
C GLY A 393 -37.42 0.04 49.64
N LEU A 394 -37.46 1.35 49.35
CA LEU A 394 -38.50 2.25 49.87
C LEU A 394 -39.86 1.97 49.22
N VAL A 395 -39.88 1.61 47.94
CA VAL A 395 -41.09 1.13 47.23
C VAL A 395 -41.57 -0.21 47.80
N ILE A 396 -40.66 -1.13 48.09
CA ILE A 396 -41.00 -2.43 48.71
C ILE A 396 -41.57 -2.24 50.11
N TRP A 397 -41.02 -1.30 50.89
CA TRP A 397 -41.47 -1.05 52.26
C TRP A 397 -42.85 -0.38 52.33
N ALA A 398 -43.15 0.59 51.45
CA ALA A 398 -44.45 1.26 51.45
C ALA A 398 -44.93 1.59 50.02
N PRO A 399 -45.50 0.62 49.30
CA PRO A 399 -45.72 0.74 47.85
C PRO A 399 -46.68 1.84 47.45
N GLY A 400 -47.80 2.00 48.17
CA GLY A 400 -48.80 3.03 47.89
C GLY A 400 -48.24 4.46 47.93
N PRO A 401 -47.74 4.94 49.09
CA PRO A 401 -47.19 6.28 49.20
C PRO A 401 -45.90 6.46 48.39
N ALA A 402 -45.06 5.42 48.25
CA ALA A 402 -43.87 5.50 47.41
C ALA A 402 -44.21 5.71 45.94
N LEU A 403 -45.21 5.01 45.39
CA LEU A 403 -45.65 5.19 44.01
C LEU A 403 -46.13 6.62 43.75
N VAL A 404 -46.95 7.18 44.65
CA VAL A 404 -47.42 8.57 44.53
C VAL A 404 -46.26 9.56 44.63
N PHE A 405 -45.33 9.35 45.55
CA PHE A 405 -44.15 10.20 45.73
C PHE A 405 -43.23 10.19 44.50
N PHE A 406 -42.86 9.01 44.00
CA PHE A 406 -41.96 8.88 42.86
C PHE A 406 -42.61 9.31 41.54
N THR A 407 -43.91 9.09 41.35
CA THR A 407 -44.62 9.60 40.16
C THR A 407 -44.69 11.13 40.16
N LEU A 408 -44.94 11.76 41.31
CA LEU A 408 -44.96 13.22 41.43
C LEU A 408 -43.57 13.82 41.20
N ILE A 409 -42.51 13.23 41.78
CA ILE A 409 -41.13 13.65 41.55
C ILE A 409 -40.72 13.43 40.10
N GLY A 410 -41.05 12.28 39.50
CA GLY A 410 -40.75 11.99 38.11
C GLY A 410 -41.41 12.99 37.17
N LEU A 411 -42.68 13.32 37.41
CA LEU A 411 -43.40 14.34 36.64
C LEU A 411 -42.79 15.73 36.83
N LEU A 412 -42.39 16.10 38.05
CA LEU A 412 -41.68 17.34 38.33
C LEU A 412 -40.34 17.43 37.57
N LEU A 413 -39.52 16.37 37.65
CA LEU A 413 -38.23 16.30 36.97
C LEU A 413 -38.39 16.37 35.46
N TRP A 414 -39.36 15.66 34.89
CA TRP A 414 -39.67 15.72 33.48
C TRP A 414 -40.10 17.13 33.04
N LEU A 415 -40.95 17.80 33.82
CA LEU A 415 -41.37 19.17 33.55
C LEU A 415 -40.18 20.14 33.58
N LEU A 416 -39.28 19.95 34.54
CA LEU A 416 -38.08 20.77 34.71
C LEU A 416 -37.08 20.54 33.57
N ASP A 417 -36.87 19.29 33.16
CA ASP A 417 -36.01 18.92 32.02
C ASP A 417 -36.56 19.47 30.70
N GLU A 418 -37.86 19.29 30.43
CA GLU A 418 -38.53 19.84 29.25
C GLU A 418 -38.46 21.37 29.22
N MET A 419 -38.61 22.02 30.38
CA MET A 419 -38.47 23.48 30.51
C MET A 419 -37.04 23.94 30.18
N LEU A 420 -36.02 23.27 30.75
CA LEU A 420 -34.62 23.59 30.50
C LEU A 420 -34.22 23.33 29.04
N PHE A 421 -34.69 22.23 28.46
CA PHE A 421 -34.44 21.88 27.05
C PHE A 421 -35.02 22.94 26.11
N ARG A 422 -36.27 23.39 26.36
CA ARG A 422 -36.90 24.47 25.59
C ARG A 422 -36.20 25.82 25.76
N MET A 423 -35.60 26.09 26.92
CA MET A 423 -34.82 27.31 27.16
C MET A 423 -33.44 27.28 26.47
N GLN A 424 -32.88 26.09 26.22
CA GLN A 424 -31.59 25.91 25.55
C GLN A 424 -31.70 25.80 24.03
N ALA A 425 -32.90 25.64 23.47
CA ALA A 425 -33.11 25.68 22.03
C ALA A 425 -32.71 27.09 21.53
N PRO A 426 -31.65 27.22 20.69
CA PRO A 426 -31.28 28.52 20.16
C PRO A 426 -32.43 29.01 19.29
N VAL A 427 -32.86 30.25 19.53
CA VAL A 427 -33.71 31.02 18.62
C VAL A 427 -32.94 31.11 17.31
N GLN A 428 -33.18 30.18 16.39
CA GLN A 428 -32.77 30.31 15.00
C GLN A 428 -33.69 31.35 14.37
N ALA A 429 -33.24 32.61 14.41
CA ALA A 429 -33.77 33.71 13.61
C ALA A 429 -32.81 33.97 12.44
#